data_AF-A0A0R3VZN6-F1
#
_entry.id   AF-A0A0R3VZN6-F1
#
_cell.length_a   1.000
_cell.length_b   1.000
_cell.length_c   1.000
_cell.angle_alpha   90.00
_cell.angle_beta   90.00
_cell.angle_gamma   90.00
#
_symmetry.space_group_name_H-M   'P 1'
#
loop_
_entity.id
_entity.type
_entity.pdbx_description
1 polymer ?
#
loop_
_entity_poly.entity_id
_entity_poly.type
_entity_poly.pdbx_seq_one_letter_code
_entity_poly.pdbx_strand_id
1 'polypeptide(L)' 'MPIIRPAIGTDKARLNGGLALAKEINAIRYLECSALTQTGLKAVFDEAIRAVLIPHTKLNKRTCSIV' A
#
# COMPACT_ATOMS: atom_id res chain seq x y z
N MET A 1 -25.25 -13.60 -12.55
CA MET A 1 -24.54 -12.69 -11.61
C MET A 1 -23.67 -13.51 -10.67
N PRO A 2 -22.49 -14.02 -11.08
CA PRO A 2 -21.64 -14.77 -10.17
C PRO A 2 -20.70 -13.80 -9.45
N ILE A 3 -21.01 -13.49 -8.19
CA ILE A 3 -20.14 -12.75 -7.26
C ILE A 3 -19.23 -13.75 -6.50
N ILE A 4 -18.74 -14.77 -7.20
CA ILE A 4 -17.88 -15.79 -6.60
C ILE A 4 -16.54 -15.76 -7.32
N ARG A 5 -15.76 -14.71 -7.07
CA ARG A 5 -14.30 -14.82 -7.20
C ARG A 5 -13.81 -15.63 -6.00
N PRO A 6 -13.06 -16.72 -6.23
CA PRO A 6 -12.67 -17.63 -5.17
C PRO A 6 -11.67 -16.94 -4.24
N ALA A 7 -11.58 -17.53 -3.05
CA ALA A 7 -10.77 -17.17 -1.89
C ALA A 7 -9.47 -16.42 -2.18
N ILE A 8 -9.14 -15.50 -1.28
CA ILE A 8 -7.85 -14.85 -1.06
C ILE A 8 -6.69 -15.82 -1.32
N GLY A 9 -6.31 -15.91 -2.58
CA GLY A 9 -5.23 -16.73 -3.09
C GLY A 9 -4.10 -15.78 -3.45
N THR A 10 -2.91 -16.13 -3.00
CA THR A 10 -1.63 -15.49 -3.26
C THR A 10 -1.27 -15.49 -4.75
N ASP A 11 -2.07 -14.81 -5.58
CA ASP A 11 -1.80 -14.65 -7.00
C ASP A 11 -0.67 -13.61 -7.14
N LYS A 12 0.56 -14.13 -7.23
CA LYS A 12 1.79 -13.33 -7.31
C LYS A 12 1.78 -12.37 -8.51
N ALA A 13 0.96 -12.66 -9.53
CA ALA A 13 0.79 -11.86 -10.73
C ALA A 13 0.09 -10.51 -10.45
N ARG A 14 -1.00 -10.47 -9.68
CA ARG A 14 -1.69 -9.21 -9.36
C ARG A 14 -0.93 -8.35 -8.36
N LEU A 15 -0.20 -8.99 -7.44
CA LEU A 15 0.73 -8.31 -6.53
C LEU A 15 1.75 -7.46 -7.30
N ASN A 16 2.33 -8.00 -8.38
CA ASN A 16 3.31 -7.27 -9.18
C ASN A 16 2.71 -6.02 -9.84
N GLY A 17 1.48 -6.10 -10.35
CA GLY A 17 0.80 -4.95 -10.96
C GLY A 17 0.46 -3.87 -9.94
N GLY A 18 -0.08 -4.25 -8.78
CA GLY A 18 -0.40 -3.31 -7.70
C GLY A 18 0.83 -2.62 -7.10
N LEU A 19 1.92 -3.38 -6.91
CA LEU A 19 3.20 -2.85 -6.44
C LEU A 19 3.88 -1.93 -7.47
N ALA A 20 3.77 -2.23 -8.76
CA ALA A 20 4.31 -1.39 -9.82
C ALA A 20 3.57 -0.04 -9.87
N LEU A 21 2.23 -0.06 -9.89
CA LEU A 21 1.41 1.15 -9.88
C LEU A 21 1.65 2.00 -8.63
N ALA A 22 1.77 1.36 -7.45
CA ALA A 22 2.07 2.06 -6.21
C ALA A 22 3.42 2.82 -6.27
N LYS A 23 4.41 2.28 -6.97
CA LYS A 23 5.70 2.97 -7.20
C LYS A 23 5.54 4.13 -8.17
N GLU A 24 4.78 3.96 -9.25
CA GLU A 24 4.56 5.01 -10.26
C GLU A 24 3.89 6.25 -9.66
N ILE A 25 2.87 6.05 -8.81
CA ILE A 25 2.14 7.15 -8.16
C ILE A 25 2.81 7.66 -6.87
N ASN A 26 3.99 7.13 -6.51
CA ASN A 26 4.67 7.42 -5.24
C ASN A 26 3.80 7.18 -3.99
N ALA A 27 2.97 6.14 -4.01
CA ALA A 27 2.18 5.75 -2.84
C ALA A 27 3.09 5.30 -1.68
N ILE A 28 2.60 5.50 -0.45
CA ILE A 28 3.32 5.15 0.77
C ILE A 28 3.46 3.62 0.91
N ARG A 29 2.38 2.88 0.64
CA ARG A 29 2.31 1.41 0.77
C ARG A 29 1.19 0.86 -0.10
N TYR A 30 1.40 -0.32 -0.67
CA TYR A 30 0.33 -1.13 -1.27
C TYR A 30 -0.12 -2.21 -0.29
N LEU A 31 -1.43 -2.39 -0.11
CA LEU A 31 -2.02 -3.38 0.80
C LEU A 31 -3.26 -4.00 0.15
N GLU A 32 -3.38 -5.32 0.24
CA GLU A 32 -4.55 -6.08 -0.20
C GLU A 32 -5.46 -6.38 1.00
N CYS A 33 -6.78 -6.29 0.79
CA CYS A 33 -7.75 -6.61 1.83
C CYS A 33 -8.98 -7.32 1.27
N SER A 34 -9.61 -8.13 2.11
CA SER A 34 -10.88 -8.78 1.81
C SER A 34 -11.92 -8.35 2.85
N ALA A 35 -12.87 -7.53 2.42
CA ALA A 35 -13.95 -7.06 3.29
C ALA A 35 -14.84 -8.21 3.80
N LEU A 36 -15.03 -9.25 2.98
CA LEU A 36 -15.88 -10.40 3.30
C LEU A 36 -15.30 -11.26 4.44
N THR A 37 -13.99 -11.53 4.39
CA THR A 37 -13.30 -12.35 5.41
C THR A 37 -12.65 -11.52 6.50
N GLN A 38 -12.75 -10.19 6.41
CA GLN A 38 -12.06 -9.23 7.26
C GLN A 38 -10.52 -9.37 7.27
N THR A 39 -9.96 -10.06 6.27
CA THR A 39 -8.52 -10.27 6.16
C THR A 39 -7.84 -8.98 5.68
N GLY A 40 -6.80 -8.54 6.40
CA GLY A 40 -6.02 -7.34 6.05
C GLY A 40 -6.67 -6.00 6.39
N LEU A 41 -7.92 -6.02 6.87
CA LEU A 41 -8.72 -4.81 7.12
C LEU A 41 -8.09 -3.93 8.20
N LYS A 42 -7.69 -4.52 9.34
CA LYS A 42 -6.97 -3.81 10.41
C LYS A 42 -5.67 -3.16 9.93
N ALA A 43 -4.90 -3.87 9.12
CA ALA A 43 -3.62 -3.37 8.62
C ALA A 43 -3.80 -2.15 7.69
N VAL A 44 -4.85 -2.15 6.86
CA VAL A 44 -5.20 -0.99 6.01
C VAL A 44 -5.53 0.24 6.87
N PHE A 45 -6.34 0.08 7.91
CA PHE A 45 -6.69 1.21 8.79
C PHE A 45 -5.49 1.70 9.62
N ASP A 46 -4.70 0.79 10.19
CA ASP A 46 -3.52 1.18 10.97
C ASP A 46 -2.49 1.91 10.10
N GLU A 47 -2.31 1.49 8.85
CA GLU A 47 -1.38 2.14 7.92
C GLU A 47 -1.89 3.49 7.45
N ALA A 48 -3.19 3.63 7.18
CA ALA A 48 -3.79 4.91 6.79
C ALA A 48 -3.65 5.96 7.91
N ILE A 49 -3.88 5.56 9.15
CA ILE A 49 -3.71 6.43 10.32
C ILE A 49 -2.23 6.82 10.47
N ARG A 50 -1.32 5.84 10.40
CA ARG A 50 0.12 6.10 10.48
C ARG A 50 0.62 7.01 9.36
N ALA A 51 0.12 6.86 8.14
CA ALA A 51 0.47 7.70 7.00
C ALA A 51 0.14 9.19 7.23
N VAL A 52 -0.93 9.49 7.97
CA VAL A 52 -1.33 10.86 8.30
C VAL A 52 -0.59 11.39 9.53
N LEU A 53 -0.46 10.59 10.59
CA LEU A 53 0.12 11.02 11.87
C LEU A 53 1.65 11.02 11.87
N ILE A 54 2.27 10.08 11.16
CA ILE A 54 3.71 9.91 11.08
C ILE A 54 4.09 10.18 9.63
N PRO A 55 4.43 11.43 9.27
CA PRO A 55 4.86 11.72 7.91
C PRO A 55 6.08 10.86 7.59
N HIS A 56 5.96 10.00 6.57
CA HIS A 56 7.08 9.27 6.02
C HIS A 56 7.97 10.28 5.29
N THR A 57 8.76 11.04 6.04
CA THR A 57 9.74 11.95 5.48
C THR A 57 10.74 11.09 4.73
N LYS A 58 10.62 10.99 3.40
CA LYS A 58 11.80 10.84 2.57
C LYS A 58 12.61 12.11 2.86
N LEU A 59 13.47 12.05 3.88
CA LEU A 59 14.45 13.08 4.17
C LEU A 59 15.37 13.14 2.96
N ASN A 60 14.93 13.82 1.91
CA ASN A 60 15.83 14.31 0.89
C ASN A 60 16.61 15.42 1.59
N LYS A 61 17.69 15.01 2.27
CA LYS A 61 18.71 15.91 2.79
C LYS A 61 19.32 16.61 1.57
N ARG A 62 18.68 17.67 1.10
CA ARG A 62 19.31 18.62 0.19
C ARG A 62 20.35 19.35 1.03
N THR A 63 21.54 18.79 1.12
CA THR A 63 22.71 19.52 1.63
C THR A 63 23.09 20.52 0.55
N CYS A 64 22.49 21.70 0.59
CA CYS A 64 23.03 22.84 -0.12
C CYS A 64 24.32 23.24 0.61
N SER A 65 25.47 22.78 0.11
CA SER A 65 26.76 23.39 0.46
C SER A 65 26.86 24.70 -0.30
N ILE A 66 26.73 25.81 0.42
CA ILE A 66 27.26 27.09 -0.05
C ILE A 66 28.78 26.94 -0.08
N VAL A 67 29.35 27.11 -1.26
CA VAL A 67 30.78 27.35 -1.49
C VAL A 67 30.97 28.82 -1.81
#